data_AF-A0A238Z4Z1-F1
#
_entry.id   AF-A0A238Z4Z1-F1
#
_cell.length_a   1.000
_cell.length_b   1.000
_cell.length_c   1.000
_cell.angle_alpha   90.00
_cell.angle_beta   90.00
_cell.angle_gamma   90.00
#
_symmetry.space_group_name_H-M   'P 1'
#
loop_
_entity.id
_entity.type
_entity.pdbx_description
1 polymer ?
#
loop_
_entity_poly.entity_id
_entity_poly.type
_entity_poly.pdbx_seq_one_letter_code
_entity_poly.pdbx_strand_id
1 'polypeptide(L)' 'MRWATGTRKSPSAKIVKDIKRATRKQYSSEQKIRSVLDSLRGEDSIAGLCRREGITPSIYY' A
#
# COMPACT_ATOMS: atom_id res chain seq x y z
N MET A 1 -17.13 0.26 30.67
CA MET A 1 -15.86 -0.47 30.70
C MET A 1 -15.81 -1.41 29.48
N ARG A 2 -15.17 -1.01 28.37
CA ARG A 2 -15.04 -1.88 27.19
C ARG A 2 -13.86 -2.82 27.40
N TRP A 3 -14.14 -4.11 27.51
CA TRP A 3 -13.15 -5.17 27.61
C TRP A 3 -12.60 -5.40 26.20
N ALA A 4 -11.39 -4.91 25.95
CA ALA A 4 -10.67 -5.28 24.75
C ALA A 4 -10.32 -6.77 24.88
N THR A 5 -11.04 -7.62 24.16
CA THR A 5 -10.62 -9.00 23.90
C THR A 5 -9.29 -8.91 23.15
N GLY A 6 -8.18 -8.90 23.88
CA GLY A 6 -6.84 -8.93 23.34
C GLY A 6 -6.70 -10.23 22.57
N THR A 7 -6.93 -10.19 21.26
CA THR A 7 -6.65 -11.30 20.37
C THR A 7 -5.17 -11.63 20.56
N ARG A 8 -4.87 -12.72 21.27
CA ARG A 8 -3.51 -13.26 21.40
C ARG A 8 -3.02 -13.47 19.97
N LYS A 9 -2.22 -12.54 19.44
CA LYS A 9 -1.70 -12.65 18.07
C LYS A 9 -0.88 -13.93 18.05
N SER A 10 -1.35 -14.92 17.31
CA SER A 10 -0.60 -16.16 17.16
C SER A 10 0.81 -15.83 16.64
N PRO A 11 1.82 -16.63 16.98
CA PRO A 11 3.17 -16.47 16.42
C PRO A 11 3.13 -16.32 14.88
N SER A 12 2.23 -17.07 14.23
CA SER A 12 1.94 -17.00 12.80
C SER A 12 1.46 -15.62 12.35
N ALA A 13 0.58 -14.96 13.09
CA ALA A 13 0.11 -13.61 12.77
C ALA A 13 1.22 -12.55 12.88
N LYS A 14 2.16 -12.74 13.82
CA LYS A 14 3.35 -11.88 13.94
C LYS A 14 4.29 -12.07 12.75
N ILE A 15 4.58 -13.32 12.39
CA ILE A 15 5.42 -13.67 11.23
C ILE A 15 4.83 -13.09 9.93
N VAL A 16 3.53 -13.26 9.69
CA VAL A 16 2.87 -12.69 8.49
C VAL A 16 2.97 -11.17 8.47
N LYS A 17 2.83 -10.51 9.62
CA LYS A 17 3.00 -9.05 9.71
C LYS A 17 4.43 -8.61 9.40
N ASP A 18 5.41 -9.32 9.90
CA ASP A 18 6.82 -9.02 9.69
C ASP A 18 7.25 -9.27 8.23
N ILE A 19 6.77 -10.36 7.62
CA ILE A 19 6.94 -10.62 6.18
C ILE A 19 6.34 -9.47 5.36
N LYS A 20 5.07 -9.12 5.61
CA LYS A 20 4.41 -8.00 4.90
C LYS A 20 5.14 -6.66 5.07
N ARG A 21 5.79 -6.45 6.21
CA ARG A 21 6.60 -5.25 6.46
C ARG A 21 7.91 -5.29 5.70
N ALA A 22 8.59 -6.43 5.70
CA ALA A 22 9.87 -6.63 5.01
C ALA A 22 9.71 -6.60 3.48
N THR A 23 8.63 -7.20 2.95
CA THR A 23 8.33 -7.23 1.51
C THR A 23 7.52 -6.02 1.04
N ARG A 24 7.37 -4.98 1.86
CA ARG A 24 6.65 -3.78 1.47
C ARG A 24 7.40 -3.10 0.31
N LYS A 25 6.75 -3.01 -0.84
CA LYS A 25 7.28 -2.28 -2.00
C LYS A 25 7.50 -0.81 -1.60
N GLN A 26 8.75 -0.35 -1.70
CA GLN A 26 9.08 1.05 -1.52
C GLN A 26 9.12 1.72 -2.89
N TYR A 27 8.45 2.86 -2.99
CA TYR A 27 8.47 3.70 -4.17
C TYR A 27 9.47 4.83 -3.94
N SER A 28 10.45 4.95 -4.82
CA SER A 28 11.34 6.10 -4.83
C SER A 28 10.55 7.38 -5.12
N SER A 29 11.08 8.53 -4.72
CA SER A 29 10.47 9.83 -5.04
C SER A 29 10.31 10.01 -6.55
N GLU A 30 11.27 9.54 -7.35
CA GLU A 30 11.19 9.57 -8.81
C GLU A 30 10.02 8.75 -9.36
N GLN A 31 9.82 7.53 -8.85
CA GLN A 31 8.69 6.68 -9.26
C GLN A 31 7.35 7.36 -8.95
N LYS A 32 7.22 7.96 -7.76
CA LYS A 32 6.01 8.71 -7.39
C LYS A 32 5.77 9.90 -8.31
N ILE A 33 6.82 10.67 -8.62
CA ILE A 33 6.72 11.84 -9.51
C ILE A 33 6.31 11.41 -10.92
N ARG A 34 6.93 10.37 -11.48
CA ARG A 34 6.61 9.83 -12.81
C ARG A 34 5.15 9.39 -12.89
N SER A 35 4.69 8.67 -11.87
CA SER A 35 3.30 8.21 -11.75
C SER A 35 2.29 9.37 -11.66
N VAL A 36 2.61 10.46 -10.97
CA VAL A 36 1.75 11.67 -10.90
C VAL A 36 1.72 12.39 -12.25
N LEU A 37 2.88 12.54 -12.91
CA LEU A 37 2.96 13.19 -14.22
C LEU A 37 2.17 12.42 -15.30
N ASP A 38 2.23 11.08 -15.29
CA ASP A 38 1.44 10.25 -16.19
C ASP A 38 -0.07 10.39 -15.93
N SER A 39 -0.48 10.48 -14.66
CA SER A 39 -1.89 10.71 -14.31
C SER A 39 -2.42 12.09 -14.75
N LEU A 40 -1.57 13.13 -14.75
CA LEU A 40 -1.94 14.48 -15.19
C LEU A 40 -2.07 14.59 -16.71
N ARG A 41 -1.44 13.70 -17.47
CA ARG A 41 -1.57 13.62 -18.93
C ARG A 41 -2.94 13.08 -19.38
N GLY A 42 -3.75 12.55 -18.47
CA GLY A 42 -5.13 12.12 -18.73
C GLY A 42 -5.27 10.74 -19.40
N GLU A 43 -4.17 10.04 -19.64
CA GLU A 43 -4.13 8.73 -20.31
C GLU A 43 -4.60 7.58 -19.40
N ASP A 44 -4.36 7.68 -18.08
CA ASP A 44 -4.72 6.66 -17.10
C ASP A 44 -5.39 7.30 -15.87
N SER A 45 -6.62 6.86 -15.54
CA SER A 45 -7.23 7.19 -14.25
C SER A 45 -6.34 6.68 -13.11
N ILE A 46 -6.26 7.41 -11.99
CA ILE A 46 -5.52 6.99 -10.78
C ILE A 46 -5.91 5.55 -10.38
N ALA A 47 -7.17 5.16 -10.56
CA ALA A 47 -7.66 3.81 -10.29
C ALA A 47 -7.16 2.74 -11.28
N GLY A 48 -6.84 3.11 -12.53
CA GLY A 48 -6.21 2.25 -13.53
C GLY A 48 -4.73 2.03 -13.22
N LEU A 49 -4.02 3.11 -12.94
CA LEU A 49 -2.62 3.11 -12.48
C LEU A 49 -2.44 2.26 -11.21
N CYS A 50 -3.29 2.47 -10.20
CA CYS A 50 -3.28 1.70 -8.95
C CYS A 50 -3.49 0.20 -9.19
N ARG A 51 -4.37 -0.19 -10.12
CA ARG A 51 -4.60 -1.60 -10.46
C ARG A 51 -3.40 -2.22 -11.19
N ARG A 52 -2.81 -1.50 -12.14
CA ARG A 52 -1.66 -1.97 -12.93
C ARG A 52 -0.41 -2.15 -12.08
N GLU A 53 -0.22 -1.24 -11.12
CA GLU A 53 0.95 -1.24 -10.24
C GLU A 53 0.75 -2.00 -8.91
N GLY A 54 -0.47 -2.46 -8.63
CA GLY A 54 -0.82 -3.18 -7.39
C GLY A 54 -0.80 -2.29 -6.14
N ILE A 55 -1.14 -1.00 -6.29
CA ILE A 55 -1.08 0.02 -5.26
C ILE A 55 -2.48 0.36 -4.78
N THR A 56 -2.63 0.64 -3.49
CA THR A 56 -3.86 1.21 -2.95
C THR A 56 -3.96 2.70 -3.35
N PRO A 57 -5.12 3.18 -3.83
CA PRO A 57 -5.33 4.61 -4.16
C PRO A 57 -5.01 5.58 -3.02
N SER A 58 -5.11 5.14 -1.76
CA SER A 58 -4.70 5.92 -0.57
C SER A 58 -3.20 6.26 -0.51
N ILE A 59 -2.36 5.67 -1.35
CA ILE A 59 -0.94 6.06 -1.46
C ILE A 59 -0.79 7.28 -2.39
N TYR A 60 -1.82 7.58 -3.18
CA TYR A 60 -1.86 8.63 -4.19
C TYR A 60 -2.60 9.89 -3.73
N TYR A 61 -3.60 9.74 -2.85
CA TYR A 61 -4.33 10.82 -2.17
C TYR A 61 -3.78 11.04 -0.77
#